data_AF-A0A2G6EFX3-F1
#
_entry.id   AF-A0A2G6EFX3-F1
#
_cell.length_a   1.000
_cell.length_b   1.000
_cell.length_c   1.000
_cell.angle_alpha   90.00
_cell.angle_beta   90.00
_cell.angle_gamma   90.00
#
_symmetry.space_group_name_H-M   'P 1'
#
loop_
_entity.id
_entity.type
_entity.pdbx_description
1 polymer ?
#
loop_
_entity_poly.entity_id
_entity_poly.type
_entity_poly.pdbx_seq_one_letter_code
_entity_poly.pdbx_strand_id
1 'polypeptide(L)'
;MVSDGGIDIFFNHKQPIESFVMGFCKKFVQFPIGKEFDYIGIRFLLSAFTHLFGVDAKTLSNQSQELNKILPNFSECINSEIKFADSFENITKILNEKIIEFSTTQDIHYDSCFLDFLNLISQKHGYLDTEKELLQL
;
A
#
# COMPACT_ATOMS: atom_id res chain seq x y z
N MET A 1 -0.47 -5.28 12.04
CA MET A 1 0.51 -5.52 10.94
C MET A 1 1.77 -4.77 11.31
N VAL A 2 2.94 -5.41 11.20
CA VAL A 2 4.24 -4.73 11.32
C VAL A 2 4.62 -4.27 9.91
N SER A 3 4.95 -2.99 9.74
CA SER A 3 5.46 -2.46 8.47
C SER A 3 6.92 -2.06 8.66
N ASP A 4 7.81 -3.03 8.47
CA ASP A 4 9.24 -2.79 8.35
C ASP A 4 9.51 -2.36 6.89
N GLY A 5 9.31 -1.06 6.62
CA GLY A 5 9.77 -0.42 5.37
C GLY A 5 8.72 -0.14 4.29
N GLY A 6 7.47 -0.62 4.43
CA GLY A 6 6.41 -0.46 3.42
C GLY A 6 5.35 0.58 3.76
N ILE A 7 4.53 0.93 2.77
CA ILE A 7 3.26 1.64 2.97
C ILE A 7 2.12 0.65 2.77
N ASP A 8 1.14 0.67 3.67
CA ASP A 8 -0.03 -0.18 3.63
C ASP A 8 -1.30 0.64 3.52
N ILE A 9 -2.22 0.18 2.68
CA ILE A 9 -3.64 0.51 2.82
C ILE A 9 -4.31 -0.67 3.51
N PHE A 10 -5.19 -0.43 4.49
CA PHE A 10 -5.97 -1.48 5.10
C PHE A 10 -7.35 -0.98 5.54
N PHE A 11 -8.33 -1.86 5.58
CA PHE A 11 -9.69 -1.54 5.96
C PHE A 11 -10.42 -2.75 6.54
N ASN A 12 -11.45 -2.50 7.34
CA ASN A 12 -12.36 -3.52 7.83
C ASN A 12 -13.34 -3.89 6.71
N HIS A 13 -13.38 -5.15 6.28
CA HIS A 13 -14.27 -5.60 5.22
C HIS A 13 -15.76 -5.42 5.58
N LYS A 14 -16.10 -5.51 6.86
CA LYS A 14 -17.49 -5.27 7.34
C LYS A 14 -17.87 -3.79 7.34
N GLN A 15 -16.89 -2.90 7.36
CA GLN A 15 -17.10 -1.46 7.39
C GLN A 15 -16.01 -0.75 6.56
N PRO A 16 -16.07 -0.85 5.22
CA PRO A 16 -14.98 -0.37 4.35
C PRO A 16 -14.74 1.16 4.42
N ILE A 17 -15.72 1.93 4.91
CA ILE A 17 -15.56 3.35 5.24
C ILE A 17 -14.45 3.60 6.27
N GLU A 18 -14.18 2.63 7.15
CA GLU A 18 -13.04 2.65 8.07
C GLU A 18 -11.79 2.10 7.36
N SER A 19 -11.28 2.90 6.43
CA SER A 19 -10.05 2.61 5.68
C SER A 19 -8.92 3.55 6.10
N PHE A 20 -7.71 3.01 6.11
CA PHE A 20 -6.53 3.68 6.61
C PHE A 20 -5.33 3.44 5.70
N VAL A 21 -4.40 4.39 5.71
CA VAL A 21 -3.06 4.25 5.17
C VAL A 21 -2.04 4.38 6.29
N MET A 22 -1.06 3.49 6.33
CA MET A 22 0.03 3.50 7.29
C MET A 22 1.35 3.45 6.54
N GLY A 23 2.21 4.42 6.79
CA GLY A 23 3.57 4.40 6.27
C GLY A 23 4.56 3.75 7.22
N PHE A 24 5.84 3.99 6.95
CA PHE A 24 6.94 3.45 7.74
C PHE A 24 6.81 3.83 9.23
N CYS A 25 6.81 2.83 10.09
CA CYS A 25 6.74 3.01 11.53
C CYS A 25 8.07 2.58 12.18
N LYS A 26 8.78 3.52 12.80
CA LYS A 26 10.01 3.21 13.56
C LYS A 26 9.76 2.46 14.87
N LYS A 27 8.49 2.32 15.25
CA LYS A 27 8.04 1.70 16.49
C LYS A 27 6.85 0.81 16.18
N PHE A 28 6.71 -0.24 16.97
CA PHE A 28 5.54 -1.11 16.93
C PHE A 28 4.26 -0.30 17.19
N VAL A 29 3.32 -0.34 16.23
CA VAL A 29 2.01 0.31 16.34
C VAL A 29 0.95 -0.76 16.59
N GLN A 30 0.30 -0.66 17.75
CA GLN A 30 -0.91 -1.43 18.06
C GLN A 30 -2.14 -0.61 17.68
N PHE A 31 -3.10 -1.28 17.05
CA PHE A 31 -4.43 -0.75 16.84
C PHE A 31 -5.45 -1.70 17.48
N PRO A 32 -6.50 -1.19 18.11
CA PRO A 32 -7.57 -2.02 18.67
C PRO A 32 -8.33 -2.68 17.52
N ILE A 33 -8.04 -3.95 17.30
CA ILE A 33 -8.89 -4.85 16.53
C ILE A 33 -10.04 -5.24 17.45
N GLY A 34 -11.28 -5.01 17.03
CA GLY A 34 -12.47 -5.29 17.83
C GLY A 34 -12.64 -6.78 18.15
N LYS A 35 -13.88 -7.21 18.41
CA LYS A 35 -14.15 -8.63 18.72
C LYS A 35 -14.02 -9.57 17.52
N GLU A 36 -13.99 -9.01 16.32
CA GLU A 36 -13.95 -9.74 15.05
C GLU A 36 -12.83 -9.18 14.19
N PHE A 37 -12.17 -10.07 13.44
CA PHE A 37 -11.05 -9.74 12.58
C PHE A 37 -11.35 -10.18 11.15
N ASP A 38 -11.74 -9.21 10.33
CA ASP A 38 -11.95 -9.37 8.88
C ASP A 38 -11.41 -8.11 8.19
N TYR A 39 -10.09 -8.06 8.06
CA TYR A 39 -9.38 -6.91 7.50
C TYR A 39 -8.71 -7.29 6.18
N ILE A 40 -8.79 -6.37 5.23
CA ILE A 40 -8.12 -6.48 3.94
C ILE A 40 -7.00 -5.46 3.90
N GLY A 41 -5.84 -5.87 3.39
CA GLY A 41 -4.66 -5.04 3.32
C GLY A 41 -3.99 -5.11 1.94
N ILE A 42 -3.48 -3.96 1.49
CA ILE A 42 -2.67 -3.80 0.29
C ILE A 42 -1.32 -3.27 0.74
N ARG A 43 -0.27 -4.06 0.55
CA ARG A 43 1.10 -3.67 0.87
C ARG A 43 1.83 -3.24 -0.38
N PHE A 44 2.32 -2.02 -0.37
CA PHE A 44 3.14 -1.47 -1.44
C PHE A 44 4.62 -1.70 -1.14
N LEU A 45 5.36 -2.15 -2.15
CA LEU A 45 6.81 -2.35 -2.05
C LEU A 45 7.52 -1.00 -2.20
N LEU A 46 8.48 -0.73 -1.30
CA LEU A 46 9.36 0.44 -1.37
C LEU A 46 8.58 1.76 -1.52
N SER A 47 9.00 2.61 -2.45
CA SER A 47 8.36 3.87 -2.83
C SER A 47 7.27 3.69 -3.90
N ALA A 48 6.78 2.48 -4.19
CA ALA A 48 5.74 2.28 -5.21
C ALA A 48 4.47 3.09 -4.92
N PHE A 49 4.05 3.16 -3.65
CA PHE A 49 2.90 3.98 -3.24
C PHE A 49 3.13 5.47 -3.58
N THR A 50 4.30 6.01 -3.25
CA THR A 50 4.57 7.44 -3.46
C THR A 50 4.63 7.79 -4.94
N HIS A 51 5.15 6.89 -5.79
CA HIS A 51 5.16 7.09 -7.25
C HIS A 51 3.78 6.94 -7.85
N LEU A 52 3.00 5.95 -7.41
CA LEU A 52 1.66 5.69 -7.94
C LEU A 52 0.65 6.78 -7.56
N PHE A 53 0.79 7.39 -6.39
CA PHE A 53 -0.20 8.32 -5.84
C PHE A 53 0.29 9.75 -5.67
N GLY A 54 1.56 10.03 -5.94
CA GLY A 54 2.16 11.36 -5.75
C GLY A 54 2.18 11.85 -4.30
N VAL A 55 2.07 10.94 -3.33
CA VAL A 55 2.05 11.26 -1.89
C VAL A 55 3.46 11.20 -1.31
N ASP A 56 3.92 12.24 -0.61
CA ASP A 56 5.22 12.21 0.09
C ASP A 56 5.17 11.24 1.28
N ALA A 57 6.03 10.23 1.29
CA ALA A 57 6.15 9.23 2.36
C ALA A 57 6.33 9.85 3.76
N LYS A 58 6.95 11.04 3.86
CA LYS A 58 7.11 11.74 5.16
C LYS A 58 5.76 12.04 5.80
N THR A 59 4.74 12.34 5.00
CA THR A 59 3.38 12.61 5.49
C THR A 59 2.76 11.40 6.18
N LEU A 60 3.21 10.19 5.85
CA LEU A 60 2.69 8.91 6.35
C LEU A 60 3.55 8.29 7.46
N SER A 61 4.61 8.98 7.91
CA SER A 61 5.58 8.40 8.85
C SER A 61 5.02 8.30 10.27
N ASN A 62 5.28 7.16 10.93
CA ASN A 62 4.98 6.87 12.35
C ASN A 62 3.50 6.94 12.79
N GLN A 63 2.55 6.95 11.86
CA GLN A 63 1.12 6.97 12.19
C GLN A 63 0.27 6.31 11.10
N SER A 64 -0.87 5.74 11.49
CA SER A 64 -1.97 5.45 10.57
C SER A 64 -2.83 6.70 10.40
N GLN A 65 -3.25 6.97 9.17
CA GLN A 65 -4.17 8.05 8.83
C GLN A 65 -5.39 7.50 8.11
N GLU A 66 -6.54 8.15 8.29
CA GLU A 66 -7.72 7.84 7.49
C GLU A 66 -7.39 7.98 6.01
N LEU A 67 -7.73 6.95 5.23
CA LEU A 67 -7.40 6.91 3.81
C LEU A 67 -8.07 8.06 3.06
N ASN A 68 -9.30 8.43 3.40
CA ASN A 68 -10.01 9.55 2.77
C ASN A 68 -9.25 10.90 2.86
N LYS A 69 -8.41 11.09 3.88
CA LYS A 69 -7.60 12.32 4.02
C LYS A 69 -6.39 12.36 3.08
N ILE A 70 -5.98 11.20 2.56
CA ILE A 70 -4.77 11.04 1.73
C ILE A 70 -5.14 10.69 0.28
N LEU A 71 -6.08 9.76 0.09
CA LEU A 71 -6.56 9.24 -1.18
C LEU A 71 -8.11 9.19 -1.18
N PRO A 72 -8.80 10.35 -1.26
CA PRO A 72 -10.26 10.39 -1.18
C PRO A 72 -10.95 9.52 -2.24
N ASN A 73 -10.49 9.58 -3.49
CA ASN A 73 -11.07 8.80 -4.59
C ASN A 73 -10.88 7.28 -4.41
N PHE A 74 -9.75 6.84 -3.84
CA PHE A 74 -9.50 5.42 -3.55
C PHE A 74 -10.35 4.96 -2.36
N SER A 75 -10.47 5.80 -1.33
CA SER A 75 -11.34 5.56 -0.17
C SER A 75 -12.81 5.46 -0.56
N GLU A 76 -13.28 6.33 -1.47
CA GLU A 76 -14.65 6.32 -1.98
C GLU A 76 -14.92 5.03 -2.75
N CYS A 77 -14.02 4.65 -3.66
CA CYS A 77 -14.11 3.38 -4.41
C CYS A 77 -14.21 2.16 -3.48
N ILE A 78 -13.32 2.05 -2.48
CA ILE A 78 -13.39 0.98 -1.47
C ILE A 78 -14.77 0.96 -0.81
N ASN A 79 -15.30 2.12 -0.43
CA ASN A 79 -16.57 2.21 0.27
C ASN A 79 -17.80 1.93 -0.63
N SER A 80 -17.76 2.32 -1.91
CA SER A 80 -18.90 2.18 -2.83
C SER A 80 -18.95 0.85 -3.54
N GLU A 81 -17.80 0.22 -3.79
CA GLU A 81 -17.69 -0.96 -4.67
C GLU A 81 -17.51 -2.27 -3.89
N ILE A 82 -16.89 -2.23 -2.70
CA ILE A 82 -16.68 -3.42 -1.87
C ILE A 82 -17.82 -3.57 -0.87
N LYS A 83 -18.50 -4.71 -0.91
CA LYS A 83 -19.62 -5.06 -0.05
C LYS A 83 -19.23 -6.20 0.87
N PHE A 84 -19.87 -6.25 2.04
CA PHE A 84 -19.67 -7.31 3.03
C PHE A 84 -19.83 -8.75 2.48
N ALA A 85 -20.66 -8.94 1.46
CA ALA A 85 -20.90 -10.25 0.87
C ALA A 85 -19.88 -10.63 -0.23
N ASP A 86 -18.97 -9.73 -0.59
CA ASP A 86 -18.00 -9.98 -1.64
C ASP A 86 -16.97 -11.02 -1.19
N SER A 87 -16.61 -11.89 -2.13
CA SER A 87 -15.50 -12.82 -1.92
C SER A 87 -14.18 -12.05 -1.99
N PHE A 88 -13.15 -12.59 -1.32
CA PHE A 88 -11.80 -12.02 -1.40
C PHE A 88 -11.29 -11.93 -2.86
N GLU A 89 -11.67 -12.86 -3.72
CA GLU A 89 -11.36 -12.83 -5.15
C GLU A 89 -12.00 -11.62 -5.87
N ASN A 90 -13.29 -11.36 -5.60
CA ASN A 90 -13.97 -10.20 -6.18
C ASN A 90 -13.36 -8.89 -5.67
N ILE A 91 -13.03 -8.82 -4.38
CA ILE A 91 -12.38 -7.64 -3.79
C ILE A 91 -11.01 -7.42 -4.41
N THR A 92 -10.21 -8.47 -4.58
CA THR A 92 -8.91 -8.38 -5.24
C THR A 92 -9.03 -7.86 -6.66
N LYS A 93 -10.07 -8.30 -7.40
CA LYS A 93 -10.36 -7.80 -8.75
C LYS A 93 -10.67 -6.31 -8.75
N ILE A 94 -11.57 -5.84 -7.89
CA ILE A 94 -11.93 -4.41 -7.76
C ILE A 94 -10.68 -3.57 -7.45
N LEU A 95 -9.88 -3.99 -6.47
CA LEU A 95 -8.66 -3.28 -6.06
C LEU A 95 -7.63 -3.23 -7.20
N ASN A 96 -7.45 -4.34 -7.94
CA ASN A 96 -6.55 -4.38 -9.09
C ASN A 96 -7.00 -3.45 -10.21
N GLU A 97 -8.28 -3.49 -10.58
CA GLU A 97 -8.84 -2.60 -11.60
C GLU A 97 -8.62 -1.14 -11.21
N LYS A 98 -8.84 -0.79 -9.94
CA LYS A 98 -8.65 0.58 -9.47
C LYS A 98 -7.17 1.01 -9.49
N ILE A 99 -6.27 0.15 -9.04
CA ILE A 99 -4.82 0.44 -9.06
C ILE A 99 -4.31 0.62 -10.50
N ILE A 100 -4.81 -0.16 -11.46
CA ILE A 100 -4.49 -0.03 -12.90
C ILE A 100 -5.03 1.29 -13.46
N GLU A 101 -6.23 1.72 -13.07
CA GLU A 101 -6.76 3.03 -13.46
C GLU A 101 -5.84 4.16 -12.96
N PHE A 102 -5.38 4.10 -11.70
CA PHE A 102 -4.43 5.06 -11.16
C PHE A 102 -3.08 5.05 -11.89
N SER A 103 -2.60 3.87 -12.30
CA SER A 103 -1.31 3.75 -12.97
C SER A 103 -1.32 4.27 -14.42
N THR A 104 -2.49 4.27 -15.07
CA THR A 104 -2.66 4.72 -16.46
C THR A 104 -3.02 6.19 -16.59
N THR A 105 -3.55 6.81 -15.54
CA THR A 105 -4.01 8.21 -15.54
C THR A 105 -2.95 9.20 -15.09
N GLN A 106 -1.89 8.74 -14.43
CA GLN A 106 -0.80 9.59 -13.96
C GLN A 106 0.40 9.55 -14.90
N ASP A 107 1.05 10.71 -15.03
CA ASP A 107 2.37 10.81 -15.66
C ASP A 107 3.41 10.30 -14.65
N ILE A 108 3.50 8.97 -14.52
CA ILE A 108 4.37 8.34 -13.53
C ILE A 108 5.80 8.41 -14.05
N HIS A 109 6.54 9.39 -13.54
CA HIS A 109 7.95 9.53 -13.80
C HIS A 109 8.73 8.54 -12.91
N TYR A 110 8.91 7.31 -13.40
CA TYR A 110 9.75 6.35 -12.70
C TYR A 110 11.23 6.75 -12.84
N ASP A 111 11.91 6.84 -11.70
CA ASP A 111 13.37 6.93 -11.67
C ASP A 111 13.95 5.59 -12.17
N SER A 112 14.88 5.63 -13.13
CA SER A 112 15.54 4.42 -13.63
C SER A 112 16.21 3.63 -12.51
N CYS A 113 16.80 4.31 -11.51
CA CYS A 113 17.39 3.65 -10.35
C CYS A 113 16.35 2.89 -9.52
N PHE A 114 15.12 3.39 -9.43
CA PHE A 114 14.02 2.70 -8.75
C PHE A 114 13.60 1.44 -9.51
N LEU A 115 13.49 1.51 -10.83
CA LEU A 115 13.15 0.37 -11.67
C LEU A 115 14.25 -0.70 -11.65
N ASP A 116 15.51 -0.29 -11.68
CA ASP A 116 16.65 -1.20 -11.60
C ASP A 116 16.65 -1.96 -10.26
N PHE A 117 16.36 -1.25 -9.16
CA PHE A 117 16.25 -1.87 -7.85
C PHE A 117 15.04 -2.81 -7.72
N LEU A 118 13.88 -2.44 -8.27
CA LEU A 118 12.72 -3.34 -8.33
C LEU A 118 13.02 -4.60 -9.14
N ASN A 119 13.69 -4.45 -10.29
CA ASN A 119 14.09 -5.57 -11.13
C ASN A 119 15.06 -6.50 -10.37
N LEU A 120 16.02 -5.93 -9.65
CA LEU A 120 16.97 -6.68 -8.83
C LEU A 120 16.25 -7.46 -7.71
N ILE A 121 15.32 -6.83 -6.97
CA ILE A 121 14.49 -7.52 -5.97
C ILE A 121 13.72 -8.68 -6.60
N SER A 122 13.09 -8.45 -7.76
CA SER A 122 12.30 -9.45 -8.46
C SER A 122 13.15 -10.65 -8.87
N GLN A 123 14.35 -10.41 -9.40
CA GLN A 123 15.29 -11.47 -9.79
C GLN A 123 15.82 -12.27 -8.59
N LYS A 124 15.90 -11.63 -7.42
CA LYS A 124 16.41 -12.23 -6.18
C LYS A 124 15.30 -12.79 -5.29
N HIS A 125 14.06 -12.89 -5.79
CA HIS A 125 12.89 -13.38 -5.04
C HIS A 125 12.67 -12.65 -3.70
N GLY A 126 12.96 -11.36 -3.63
CA GLY A 126 12.75 -10.56 -2.43
C GLY A 126 13.88 -10.58 -1.40
N TYR A 127 14.99 -11.31 -1.64
CA TYR A 127 16.14 -11.36 -0.75
C TYR A 127 17.32 -10.55 -1.29
N LEU A 128 17.58 -9.38 -0.71
CA LEU A 128 18.72 -8.53 -1.05
C LEU A 128 19.60 -8.34 0.17
N ASP A 129 20.85 -8.80 0.09
CA ASP A 129 21.87 -8.53 1.09
C ASP A 129 22.49 -7.16 0.78
N THR A 130 21.87 -6.11 1.33
CA THR A 130 22.15 -4.71 1.03
C THR A 130 23.60 -4.29 1.27
N GLU A 131 24.34 -4.97 2.16
CA GLU A 131 25.74 -4.62 2.43
C GLU A 131 26.72 -5.08 1.33
N LYS A 132 26.37 -6.10 0.54
CA LYS A 132 27.27 -6.63 -0.50
C LYS A 132 26.92 -6.15 -1.91
N GLU A 133 25.64 -5.91 -2.19
CA GLU A 133 25.17 -5.70 -3.57
C GLU A 133 25.01 -4.22 -3.96
N LEU A 134 25.05 -3.28 -3.01
CA LEU A 134 25.02 -1.82 -3.29
C LEU A 134 26.37 -1.24 -3.76
N LEU A 135 27.46 -2.00 -3.70
CA LEU A 135 28.80 -1.57 -4.12
C LEU A 135 29.11 -1.84 -5.61
N GLN A 136 28.13 -2.33 -6.38
CA GLN A 136 28.29 -2.68 -7.80
C GLN A 136 27.39 -1.89 -8.77
N LEU A 137 26.66 -0.90 -8.26
CA LEU A 137 26.01 0.17 -9.03
C LEU A 137 26.88 1.42 -9.00
#